data_AF-A0A933P6Z0-F1
#
_entry.id   AF-A0A933P6Z0-F1
#
_cell.length_a   1.000
_cell.length_b   1.000
_cell.length_c   1.000
_cell.angle_alpha   90.00
_cell.angle_beta   90.00
_cell.angle_gamma   90.00
#
_symmetry.space_group_name_H-M   'P 1'
#
loop_
_entity.id
_entity.type
_entity.pdbx_description
1 polymer ?
#
loop_
_entity_poly.entity_id
_entity_poly.type
_entity_poly.pdbx_seq_one_letter_code
_entity_poly.pdbx_strand_id
1 'polypeptide(L)' 'MSGNYDHLADRLDAVAEELDEIMFDQLREAAAEKTGRPADDKRLTQARRAIEKASHLLRGSDNGT' A
#
# COMPACT_ATOMS: atom_id res chain seq x y z
N MET A 1 -19.17 18.06 3.45
CA MET A 1 -17.76 18.34 3.78
C MET A 1 -16.84 17.35 3.06
N SER A 2 -17.00 17.20 1.74
CA SER A 2 -16.08 16.44 0.89
C SER A 2 -15.02 17.42 0.42
N GLY A 3 -13.75 17.23 0.78
CA GLY A 3 -12.67 18.13 0.36
C GLY A 3 -11.58 18.42 1.40
N ASN A 4 -11.74 18.06 2.68
CA ASN A 4 -10.70 18.41 3.68
C ASN A 4 -9.50 17.45 3.68
N TYR A 5 -9.67 16.23 3.19
CA TYR A 5 -8.66 15.19 3.27
C TYR A 5 -8.32 14.51 1.94
N ASP A 6 -8.94 14.92 0.83
CA ASP A 6 -8.73 14.28 -0.48
C ASP A 6 -7.26 14.31 -0.90
N HIS A 7 -6.58 15.46 -0.73
CA HIS A 7 -5.15 15.56 -1.01
C HIS A 7 -4.28 14.66 -0.10
N LEU A 8 -4.72 14.41 1.14
CA LEU A 8 -4.02 13.47 2.01
C LEU A 8 -4.25 12.02 1.57
N ALA A 9 -5.47 11.69 1.16
CA ALA A 9 -5.82 10.39 0.60
C ALA A 9 -5.03 10.11 -0.70
N ASP A 10 -4.94 11.10 -1.60
CA ASP A 10 -4.15 10.99 -2.84
C ASP A 10 -2.66 10.70 -2.54
N ARG A 11 -2.11 11.35 -1.50
CA ARG A 11 -0.73 11.09 -1.05
C ARG A 11 -0.57 9.69 -0.47
N LEU A 12 -1.56 9.18 0.25
CA LEU A 12 -1.53 7.82 0.77
C LEU A 12 -1.59 6.80 -0.39
N ASP A 13 -2.42 7.05 -1.39
CA ASP A 13 -2.50 6.19 -2.59
C ASP A 13 -1.16 6.16 -3.33
N ALA A 14 -0.50 7.32 -3.51
CA ALA A 14 0.84 7.37 -4.10
C ALA A 14 1.87 6.56 -3.29
N VAL A 15 1.84 6.64 -1.95
CA VAL A 15 2.72 5.82 -1.10
C VAL A 15 2.39 4.32 -1.21
N ALA A 16 1.11 3.96 -1.37
CA ALA A 16 0.73 2.57 -1.58
C ALA A 16 1.26 2.03 -2.91
N GLU A 17 1.25 2.84 -3.97
CA GLU A 17 1.86 2.52 -5.27
C GLU A 17 3.39 2.37 -5.14
N GLU A 18 4.07 3.26 -4.42
CA GLU A 18 5.51 3.13 -4.15
C GLU A 18 5.86 1.83 -3.41
N LEU A 19 5.02 1.41 -2.45
CA LEU A 19 5.21 0.12 -1.78
C LEU A 19 5.03 -1.07 -2.74
N ASP A 20 4.12 -0.97 -3.70
CA ASP A 20 3.92 -2.02 -4.70
C ASP A 20 5.11 -2.19 -5.63
N GLU A 21 5.70 -1.09 -6.08
CA GLU A 21 6.92 -1.12 -6.88
C GLU A 21 8.08 -1.76 -6.09
N ILE A 22 8.27 -1.39 -4.82
CA ILE A 22 9.28 -2.00 -3.94
C ILE A 22 9.03 -3.51 -3.78
N MET A 23 7.77 -3.92 -3.55
CA MET A 23 7.41 -5.33 -3.42
C MET A 23 7.68 -6.10 -4.71
N PHE A 24 7.39 -5.50 -5.87
CA PHE A 24 7.64 -6.10 -7.18
C PHE A 24 9.13 -6.29 -7.43
N ASP A 25 9.95 -5.29 -7.13
CA ASP A 25 11.40 -5.38 -7.26
C ASP A 25 11.99 -6.47 -6.36
N GLN A 26 11.55 -6.55 -5.09
CA GLN A 26 11.98 -7.61 -4.17
C GLN A 26 11.57 -9.00 -4.67
N LEU A 27 10.37 -9.15 -5.22
CA LEU A 27 9.92 -10.41 -5.79
C LEU A 27 10.75 -10.82 -7.02
N ARG A 28 11.10 -9.84 -7.87
CA ARG A 28 11.93 -10.07 -9.04
C ARG A 28 13.34 -10.49 -8.66
N GLU A 29 13.94 -9.83 -7.67
CA GLU A 29 15.26 -10.17 -7.14
C GLU A 29 15.26 -11.57 -6.50
N ALA A 30 14.30 -11.86 -5.63
CA ALA A 30 14.21 -13.16 -4.98
C ALA A 30 13.96 -14.32 -5.98
N ALA A 31 13.23 -14.04 -7.08
CA ALA A 31 13.06 -15.00 -8.17
C ALA A 31 14.37 -15.24 -8.94
N ALA A 32 15.18 -14.20 -9.17
CA ALA A 32 16.48 -14.32 -9.82
C ALA A 32 17.47 -15.11 -8.96
N GLU A 33 17.46 -14.91 -7.64
CA GLU A 33 18.33 -15.59 -6.69
C GLU A 33 17.82 -16.98 -6.25
N LYS A 34 16.56 -17.32 -6.58
CA LYS A 34 15.87 -18.53 -6.12
C LYS A 34 15.81 -18.64 -4.60
N THR A 35 15.71 -17.50 -3.92
CA THR A 35 15.74 -17.39 -2.44
C THR A 35 14.36 -17.50 -1.80
N GLY A 36 13.29 -17.62 -2.60
CA GLY A 36 11.92 -17.82 -2.10
C GLY A 36 11.19 -16.50 -1.82
N ARG A 37 10.30 -16.46 -0.83
CA ARG A 37 9.53 -15.26 -0.51
C ARG A 37 10.43 -14.23 0.21
N PRO A 38 10.45 -12.95 -0.19
CA PRO A 38 11.23 -11.92 0.50
C PRO A 38 10.89 -11.83 1.99
N ALA A 39 11.89 -11.57 2.84
CA ALA A 39 11.70 -11.49 4.29
C ALA A 39 10.70 -10.41 4.70
N ASP A 40 10.70 -9.27 4.00
CA ASP A 40 9.86 -8.11 4.30
C ASP A 40 8.48 -8.16 3.63
N ASP A 41 8.21 -9.14 2.77
CA ASP A 41 6.98 -9.19 1.96
C ASP A 41 5.70 -9.07 2.81
N LYS A 42 5.63 -9.82 3.93
CA LYS A 42 4.47 -9.77 4.84
C LYS A 42 4.31 -8.38 5.45
N ARG A 43 5.42 -7.75 5.84
CA ARG A 43 5.44 -6.43 6.46
C ARG A 43 5.02 -5.36 5.47
N LEU A 44 5.51 -5.41 4.24
CA LEU A 44 5.16 -4.48 3.16
C LEU A 44 3.69 -4.63 2.74
N THR A 45 3.20 -5.86 2.59
CA THR A 45 1.78 -6.13 2.31
C THR A 45 0.87 -5.54 3.40
N GLN A 46 1.24 -5.69 4.67
CA GLN A 46 0.47 -5.13 5.79
C GLN A 46 0.49 -3.61 5.79
N ALA A 47 1.65 -2.99 5.53
CA ALA A 47 1.79 -1.54 5.43
C ALA A 47 0.92 -0.99 4.30
N ARG A 48 1.00 -1.58 3.09
CA ARG A 48 0.21 -1.17 1.92
C ARG A 48 -1.29 -1.19 2.22
N ARG A 49 -1.80 -2.30 2.75
CA ARG A 49 -3.22 -2.44 3.13
C ARG A 49 -3.67 -1.43 4.18
N ALA A 50 -2.80 -1.12 5.16
CA ALA A 50 -3.12 -0.12 6.17
C ALA A 50 -3.22 1.29 5.56
N ILE A 51 -2.37 1.61 4.59
CA ILE A 51 -2.37 2.88 3.86
C ILE A 51 -3.61 2.99 2.96
N GLU A 52 -3.93 1.95 2.17
CA GLU A 52 -5.15 1.90 1.35
C GLU A 52 -6.40 2.09 2.21
N LYS A 53 -6.46 1.41 3.37
CA LYS A 53 -7.57 1.59 4.31
C LYS A 53 -7.65 3.03 4.80
N ALA A 54 -6.53 3.64 5.19
CA ALA A 54 -6.51 5.02 5.66
C ALA A 54 -6.96 6.01 4.56
N SER A 55 -6.53 5.82 3.31
CA SER A 55 -6.98 6.61 2.16
C SER A 55 -8.51 6.53 2.00
N HIS A 56 -9.05 5.30 2.04
CA HIS A 56 -10.49 5.07 1.93
C HIS A 56 -11.30 5.72 3.06
N LEU A 57 -10.82 5.64 4.31
CA LEU A 57 -11.41 6.32 5.46
C LEU A 57 -11.47 7.85 5.26
N LEU A 58 -10.38 8.44 4.76
CA LEU A 58 -10.28 9.89 4.56
C LEU A 58 -11.21 10.41 3.46
N ARG A 59 -11.49 9.59 2.44
CA ARG A 59 -12.47 9.88 1.38
C ARG A 59 -13.93 9.71 1.83
N GLY A 60 -14.16 9.34 3.10
CA GLY A 60 -15.50 9.10 3.64
C GLY A 60 -16.18 7.88 3.04
N SER A 61 -15.40 6.93 2.51
CA SER A 61 -15.93 5.75 1.84
C SER A 61 -16.17 4.56 2.78
N ASP A 62 -15.90 4.72 4.08
CA ASP A 62 -16.19 3.72 5.12
C ASP A 62 -17.70 3.62 5.40
N ASN A 63 -18.45 3.05 4.46
CA ASN A 63 -19.74 2.46 4.77
C ASN A 63 -19.49 1.10 5.42
N GLY A 64 -19.19 1.12 6.72
CA GLY A 64 -19.30 -0.08 7.54
C GLY A 64 -20.73 -0.62 7.48
N THR A 65 -20.90 -1.79 6.87
CA THR A 65 -22.03 -2.71 7.09
C THR A 65 -21.45 -4.05 7.54
#